data_AF-A0A6A2FF12-F1
#
_entry.id   AF-A0A6A2FF12-F1
#
_cell.length_a   1.000
_cell.length_b   1.000
_cell.length_c   1.000
_cell.angle_alpha   90.00
_cell.angle_beta   90.00
_cell.angle_gamma   90.00
#
_symmetry.space_group_name_H-M   'P 1'
#
loop_
_entity.id
_entity.type
_entity.pdbx_description
1 polymer ?
#
loop_
_entity_poly.entity_id
_entity_poly.type
_entity_poly.pdbx_seq_one_letter_code
_entity_poly.pdbx_strand_id
1 'polypeptide(L)'
;MPKDLIIILNDLEYEILKKIKVVEGEDGEKLRNLFRLYVSTIPELKSSEYALKRVDKKELIDEHLRNVWAEYEFTDFPTEHWDEEKVNKLISELIEINAMVKVGEKQYIPSNKFRSLFKMLLHDITTENKDMDEYSAACVATIQLLMEFSVETLSKETIRNGTIFINEGWMFVYSTAIKKAREFMMSKKLFPGAEAPVPRAP
;
A
#
# COMPACT_ATOMS: atom_id res chain seq x y z
N MET A 1 -24.36 -24.78 -1.77
CA MET A 1 -23.91 -23.62 -2.57
C MET A 1 -24.72 -22.43 -2.11
N PRO A 2 -24.12 -21.33 -1.61
CA PRO A 2 -24.86 -20.09 -1.48
C PRO A 2 -25.31 -19.70 -2.89
N LYS A 3 -26.61 -19.50 -3.08
CA LYS A 3 -27.11 -18.89 -4.32
C LYS A 3 -26.75 -17.42 -4.22
N ASP A 4 -25.95 -16.92 -5.15
CA ASP A 4 -25.63 -15.49 -5.21
C ASP A 4 -26.93 -14.69 -5.25
N LEU A 5 -27.15 -13.83 -4.24
CA LEU A 5 -28.32 -12.97 -4.15
C LEU A 5 -27.99 -11.65 -4.84
N ILE A 6 -28.40 -11.52 -6.10
CA ILE A 6 -28.26 -10.27 -6.85
C ILE A 6 -29.48 -9.40 -6.58
N ILE A 7 -29.28 -8.26 -5.92
CA ILE A 7 -30.32 -7.26 -5.66
C ILE A 7 -30.02 -6.04 -6.53
N ILE A 8 -30.99 -5.63 -7.35
CA ILE A 8 -30.90 -4.42 -8.17
C ILE A 8 -31.58 -3.30 -7.40
N LEU A 9 -30.82 -2.28 -7.01
CA LEU A 9 -31.38 -1.05 -6.44
C LEU A 9 -32.09 -0.26 -7.54
N ASN A 10 -33.26 0.29 -7.24
CA ASN A 10 -33.86 1.30 -8.09
C ASN A 10 -33.15 2.65 -7.94
N ASP A 11 -33.39 3.58 -8.87
CA ASP A 11 -32.69 4.87 -8.92
C ASP A 11 -32.83 5.65 -7.60
N LEU A 12 -34.02 5.63 -6.99
CA LEU A 12 -34.26 6.32 -5.73
C LEU A 12 -33.48 5.70 -4.56
N GLU A 13 -33.44 4.37 -4.48
CA GLU A 13 -32.66 3.64 -3.48
C GLU A 13 -31.16 3.94 -3.61
N TYR A 14 -30.65 3.98 -4.85
CA TYR A 14 -29.26 4.33 -5.11
C TYR A 14 -28.94 5.78 -4.73
N GLU A 15 -29.84 6.73 -5.04
CA GLU A 15 -29.69 8.13 -4.63
C GLU A 15 -29.74 8.31 -3.11
N ILE A 16 -30.59 7.55 -2.41
CA ILE A 16 -30.62 7.54 -0.94
C ILE A 16 -29.28 7.02 -0.41
N LEU A 17 -28.81 5.87 -0.90
CA LEU A 17 -27.57 5.24 -0.44
C LEU A 17 -26.36 6.17 -0.59
N LYS A 18 -26.27 6.90 -1.72
CA LYS A 18 -25.21 7.89 -1.97
C LYS A 18 -25.21 9.09 -0.99
N LYS A 19 -26.36 9.39 -0.37
CA LYS A 19 -26.50 10.50 0.57
C LYS A 19 -26.21 10.10 2.02
N ILE A 20 -26.13 8.81 2.32
CA ILE A 20 -25.85 8.32 3.68
C ILE A 20 -24.41 8.67 4.04
N LYS A 21 -24.24 9.68 4.91
CA LYS A 21 -22.96 10.07 5.51
C LYS A 21 -22.87 9.71 6.98
N VAL A 22 -24.02 9.66 7.65
CA VAL A 22 -24.18 9.31 9.07
C VAL A 22 -25.33 8.32 9.15
N VAL A 23 -25.13 7.21 9.86
CA VAL A 23 -26.19 6.25 10.17
C VAL A 23 -26.55 6.46 11.63
N GLU A 24 -27.71 7.07 11.86
CA GLU A 24 -28.23 7.36 13.20
C GLU A 24 -29.02 6.15 13.75
N GLY A 25 -29.06 6.01 15.08
CA GLY A 25 -29.82 4.96 15.76
C GLY A 25 -29.00 3.75 16.22
N GLU A 26 -29.62 2.87 17.00
CA GLU A 26 -28.98 1.71 17.64
C GLU A 26 -28.40 0.69 16.66
N ASP A 27 -28.93 0.64 15.43
CA ASP A 27 -28.50 -0.29 14.38
C ASP A 27 -27.38 0.25 13.47
N GLY A 28 -26.88 1.46 13.71
CA GLY A 28 -25.85 2.07 12.86
C GLY A 28 -24.56 1.24 12.76
N GLU A 29 -24.13 0.67 13.88
CA GLU A 29 -22.94 -0.19 13.92
C GLU A 29 -23.17 -1.52 13.20
N LYS A 30 -24.40 -2.07 13.24
CA LYS A 30 -24.74 -3.27 12.47
C LYS A 30 -24.67 -3.00 10.97
N LEU A 31 -25.23 -1.88 10.52
CA LEU A 31 -25.19 -1.51 9.09
C LEU A 31 -23.74 -1.28 8.62
N ARG A 32 -22.91 -0.62 9.42
CA ARG A 32 -21.48 -0.44 9.15
C ARG A 32 -20.77 -1.79 8.98
N ASN A 33 -21.01 -2.73 9.89
CA ASN A 33 -20.40 -4.05 9.86
C ASN A 33 -20.89 -4.90 8.68
N LEU A 34 -22.17 -4.81 8.31
CA LEU A 34 -22.71 -5.47 7.12
C LEU A 34 -22.09 -4.91 5.84
N PHE A 35 -21.94 -3.59 5.72
CA PHE A 35 -21.27 -2.97 4.57
C PHE A 35 -19.79 -3.41 4.47
N ARG A 36 -19.07 -3.44 5.60
CA ARG A 36 -17.68 -3.92 5.64
C ARG A 36 -17.57 -5.39 5.25
N LEU A 37 -18.49 -6.22 5.72
CA LEU A 37 -18.56 -7.62 5.33
C LEU A 37 -18.76 -7.75 3.81
N TYR A 38 -19.73 -7.03 3.25
CA TYR A 38 -19.99 -6.99 1.81
C TYR A 38 -18.72 -6.62 1.02
N VAL A 39 -18.04 -5.53 1.39
CA VAL A 39 -16.78 -5.10 0.77
C VAL A 39 -15.70 -6.18 0.85
N SER A 40 -15.56 -6.85 2.00
CA SER A 40 -14.53 -7.89 2.21
C SER A 40 -14.80 -9.19 1.44
N THR A 41 -16.06 -9.46 1.08
CA THR A 41 -16.46 -10.71 0.40
C THR A 41 -16.36 -10.65 -1.12
N ILE A 42 -16.21 -9.46 -1.70
CA ILE A 42 -16.18 -9.25 -3.15
C ILE A 42 -14.72 -8.98 -3.58
N PRO A 43 -14.08 -9.89 -4.34
CA PRO A 43 -12.69 -9.73 -4.76
C PRO A 43 -12.40 -8.42 -5.50
N GLU A 44 -13.35 -7.92 -6.29
CA GLU A 44 -13.25 -6.68 -7.05
C GLU A 44 -13.18 -5.44 -6.15
N LEU A 45 -13.69 -5.53 -4.92
CA LEU A 45 -13.68 -4.45 -3.93
C LEU A 45 -12.44 -4.50 -3.03
N LYS A 46 -11.44 -5.34 -3.33
CA LYS A 46 -10.25 -5.49 -2.50
C LYS A 46 -9.49 -4.18 -2.30
N SER A 47 -9.35 -3.37 -3.35
CA SER A 47 -8.74 -2.02 -3.26
C SER A 47 -9.52 -1.14 -2.27
N SER A 48 -10.86 -1.11 -2.38
CA SER A 48 -11.72 -0.36 -1.47
C SER A 48 -11.63 -0.85 -0.01
N GLU A 49 -11.51 -2.16 0.21
CA GLU A 49 -11.26 -2.71 1.55
C GLU A 49 -9.98 -2.14 2.18
N TYR A 50 -8.89 -2.08 1.41
CA TYR A 50 -7.64 -1.49 1.89
C TYR A 50 -7.73 0.03 2.07
N ALA A 51 -8.49 0.74 1.25
CA ALA A 51 -8.73 2.16 1.44
C ALA A 51 -9.44 2.43 2.77
N LEU A 52 -10.48 1.64 3.10
CA LEU A 52 -11.15 1.73 4.40
C LEU A 52 -10.20 1.45 5.56
N LYS A 53 -9.40 0.39 5.48
CA LYS A 53 -8.41 0.05 6.52
C LYS A 53 -7.37 1.16 6.72
N ARG A 54 -6.94 1.83 5.64
CA ARG A 54 -5.98 2.93 5.70
C ARG A 54 -6.56 4.17 6.37
N VAL A 55 -7.83 4.48 6.13
CA VAL A 55 -8.54 5.57 6.82
C VAL A 55 -8.68 5.26 8.31
N ASP A 56 -9.13 4.05 8.66
CA ASP A 56 -9.30 3.64 10.06
C ASP A 56 -7.98 3.67 10.85
N LYS A 57 -6.86 3.34 10.19
CA LYS A 57 -5.53 3.24 10.81
C LYS A 57 -4.62 4.43 10.50
N LYS A 58 -5.17 5.54 10.01
CA LYS A 58 -4.39 6.67 9.49
C LYS A 58 -3.35 7.18 10.47
N GLU A 59 -3.76 7.45 11.71
CA GLU A 59 -2.87 8.02 12.74
C GLU A 59 -1.68 7.10 13.05
N LEU A 60 -1.94 5.79 13.11
CA LEU A 60 -0.90 4.78 13.37
C LEU A 60 0.05 4.63 12.18
N ILE A 61 -0.48 4.65 10.96
CA ILE A 61 0.32 4.65 9.73
C ILE A 61 1.21 5.90 9.67
N ASP A 62 0.66 7.08 9.96
CA ASP A 62 1.39 8.35 9.99
C ASP A 62 2.48 8.34 11.07
N GLU A 63 2.23 7.71 12.22
CA GLU A 63 3.24 7.49 13.26
C GLU A 63 4.41 6.64 12.73
N HIS A 64 4.11 5.48 12.12
CA HIS A 64 5.14 4.63 11.52
C HIS A 64 5.90 5.33 10.41
N LEU A 65 5.22 6.11 9.57
CA LEU A 65 5.84 6.86 8.48
C LEU A 65 6.85 7.88 9.02
N ARG A 66 6.50 8.62 10.08
CA ARG A 66 7.45 9.52 10.76
C ARG A 66 8.65 8.76 11.31
N ASN A 67 8.45 7.60 11.93
CA ASN A 67 9.54 6.78 12.45
C ASN A 67 10.46 6.25 11.34
N VAL A 68 9.92 5.97 10.16
CA VAL A 68 10.71 5.59 8.99
C VAL A 68 11.53 6.78 8.50
N TRP A 69 10.91 7.95 8.33
CA TRP A 69 11.62 9.15 7.87
C TRP A 69 12.72 9.61 8.82
N ALA A 70 12.55 9.43 10.13
CA ALA A 70 13.59 9.73 11.12
C ALA A 70 14.90 8.95 10.88
N GLU A 71 14.85 7.74 10.30
CA GLU A 71 16.07 6.99 9.96
C GLU A 71 16.77 7.58 8.72
N TYR A 72 16.00 8.15 7.79
CA TYR A 72 16.52 8.80 6.59
C TYR A 72 17.03 10.23 6.83
N GLU A 73 16.77 10.83 7.99
CA GLU A 73 17.29 12.17 8.32
C GLU A 73 18.82 12.20 8.43
N PHE A 74 19.44 11.06 8.73
CA PHE A 74 20.89 10.95 8.97
C PHE A 74 21.65 10.23 7.86
N THR A 75 20.95 9.55 6.95
CA THR A 75 21.56 8.76 5.87
C THR A 75 20.57 8.51 4.73
N ASP A 76 21.06 8.49 3.50
CA ASP A 76 20.25 8.14 2.32
C ASP A 76 19.98 6.62 2.22
N PHE A 77 20.80 5.80 2.90
CA PHE A 77 20.73 4.34 2.86
C PHE A 77 20.82 3.73 4.28
N PRO A 78 19.77 3.84 5.11
CA PRO A 78 19.71 3.27 6.45
C PRO A 78 20.18 1.82 6.57
N THR A 79 19.91 0.98 5.57
CA THR A 79 20.25 -0.46 5.62
C THR A 79 21.75 -0.74 5.54
N GLU A 80 22.57 0.17 4.98
CA GLU A 80 24.03 -0.02 4.85
C GLU A 80 24.76 -0.05 6.20
N HIS A 81 24.13 0.50 7.25
CA HIS A 81 24.71 0.56 8.59
C HIS A 81 24.19 -0.52 9.54
N TRP A 82 23.37 -1.46 9.06
CA TRP A 82 22.83 -2.53 9.90
C TRP A 82 23.79 -3.72 9.96
N ASP A 83 23.95 -4.27 11.16
CA ASP A 83 24.70 -5.51 11.35
C ASP A 83 23.92 -6.74 10.82
N GLU A 84 24.67 -7.82 10.54
CA GLU A 84 24.12 -9.07 9.99
C GLU A 84 23.12 -9.72 10.96
N GLU A 85 23.27 -9.55 12.28
CA GLU A 85 22.36 -10.10 13.28
C GLU A 85 20.97 -9.46 13.20
N LYS A 86 20.92 -8.12 13.16
CA LYS A 86 19.70 -7.33 12.99
C LYS A 86 18.99 -7.69 11.69
N VAL A 87 19.73 -7.78 10.58
CA VAL A 87 19.17 -8.15 9.27
C VAL A 87 18.58 -9.56 9.30
N ASN A 88 19.30 -10.54 9.85
CA ASN A 88 18.82 -11.93 9.92
C ASN A 88 17.60 -12.08 10.83
N LYS A 89 17.56 -11.36 11.95
CA LYS A 89 16.39 -11.33 12.83
C LYS A 89 15.17 -10.76 12.10
N LEU A 90 15.34 -9.61 11.43
CA LEU A 90 14.27 -8.98 10.66
C LEU A 90 13.73 -9.90 9.55
N ILE A 91 14.61 -10.54 8.79
CA ILE A 91 14.21 -11.47 7.73
C ILE A 91 13.40 -12.63 8.30
N SER A 92 13.80 -13.19 9.44
CA SER A 92 13.06 -14.27 10.11
C SER A 92 11.63 -13.82 10.45
N GLU A 93 11.47 -12.65 11.09
CA GLU A 93 10.16 -12.08 11.44
C GLU A 93 9.29 -11.82 10.18
N LEU A 94 9.90 -11.32 9.09
CA LEU A 94 9.19 -11.05 7.84
C LEU A 94 8.78 -12.32 7.08
N ILE A 95 9.53 -13.43 7.25
CA ILE A 95 9.16 -14.74 6.70
C ILE A 95 8.00 -15.34 7.50
N GLU A 96 8.02 -15.24 8.82
CA GLU A 96 6.95 -15.76 9.68
C GLU A 96 5.57 -15.19 9.32
N ILE A 97 5.52 -13.89 8.99
CA ILE A 97 4.28 -13.25 8.55
C ILE A 97 3.99 -13.42 7.05
N ASN A 98 4.80 -14.18 6.30
CA ASN A 98 4.70 -14.37 4.84
C ASN A 98 4.87 -13.08 4.00
N ALA A 99 5.47 -12.04 4.56
CA ALA A 99 5.82 -10.84 3.80
C ALA A 99 7.00 -11.13 2.85
N MET A 100 7.95 -11.97 3.28
CA MET A 100 9.09 -12.43 2.49
C MET A 100 9.14 -13.94 2.34
N VAL A 101 9.88 -14.40 1.34
CA VAL A 101 10.17 -15.82 1.08
C VAL A 101 11.66 -16.02 0.81
N LYS A 102 12.19 -17.15 1.27
CA LYS A 102 13.55 -17.59 0.97
C LYS A 102 13.59 -18.25 -0.42
N VAL A 103 14.48 -17.79 -1.29
CA VAL A 103 14.66 -18.31 -2.66
C VAL A 103 16.06 -18.92 -2.89
N GLY A 104 16.97 -18.74 -1.94
CA GLY A 104 18.32 -19.31 -1.95
C GLY A 104 18.98 -19.19 -0.58
N GLU A 105 20.22 -19.67 -0.44
CA GLU A 105 20.89 -19.86 0.86
C GLU A 105 21.00 -18.56 1.68
N LYS A 106 21.18 -17.42 1.02
CA LYS A 106 21.10 -16.05 1.58
C LYS A 106 20.29 -15.08 0.71
N GLN A 107 19.33 -15.61 -0.05
CA GLN A 107 18.53 -14.82 -0.97
C GLN A 107 17.07 -14.84 -0.53
N TYR A 108 16.52 -13.65 -0.32
CA TYR A 108 15.17 -13.42 0.15
C TYR A 108 14.51 -12.39 -0.76
N ILE A 109 13.21 -12.56 -0.99
CA ILE A 109 12.43 -11.58 -1.77
C ILE A 109 11.05 -11.43 -1.14
N PRO A 110 10.37 -10.27 -1.32
CA PRO A 110 8.97 -10.13 -0.94
C PRO A 110 8.10 -11.15 -1.67
N SER A 111 7.14 -11.72 -0.96
CA SER A 111 6.26 -12.77 -1.50
C SER A 111 5.42 -12.23 -2.67
N ASN A 112 4.97 -13.12 -3.57
CA ASN A 112 4.14 -12.71 -4.72
C ASN A 112 2.87 -11.98 -4.27
N LYS A 113 2.26 -12.45 -3.17
CA LYS A 113 1.08 -11.82 -2.58
C LYS A 113 1.41 -10.41 -2.08
N PHE A 114 2.51 -10.26 -1.34
CA PHE A 114 2.96 -8.94 -0.86
C PHE A 114 3.21 -7.98 -2.02
N ARG A 115 3.98 -8.41 -3.04
CA ARG A 115 4.31 -7.58 -4.22
C ARG A 115 3.08 -7.18 -5.02
N SER A 116 2.11 -8.07 -5.20
CA SER A 116 0.88 -7.78 -5.94
C SER A 116 0.05 -6.72 -5.23
N LEU A 117 -0.17 -6.91 -3.92
CA LEU A 117 -0.90 -5.96 -3.10
C LEU A 117 -0.17 -4.62 -3.01
N PHE A 118 1.16 -4.62 -2.88
CA PHE A 118 1.96 -3.41 -2.84
C PHE A 118 1.73 -2.53 -4.07
N LYS A 119 1.76 -3.11 -5.29
CA LYS A 119 1.56 -2.34 -6.53
C LYS A 119 0.19 -1.70 -6.58
N MET A 120 -0.85 -2.43 -6.18
CA MET A 120 -2.21 -1.92 -6.09
C MET A 120 -2.28 -0.76 -5.09
N LEU A 121 -1.77 -0.95 -3.87
CA LEU A 121 -1.79 0.08 -2.84
C LEU A 121 -0.99 1.32 -3.23
N LEU A 122 0.20 1.16 -3.81
CA LEU A 122 1.03 2.27 -4.26
C LEU A 122 0.28 3.12 -5.30
N HIS A 123 -0.37 2.46 -6.28
CA HIS A 123 -1.19 3.15 -7.27
C HIS A 123 -2.35 3.91 -6.60
N ASP A 124 -3.06 3.26 -5.69
CA ASP A 124 -4.22 3.85 -5.02
C ASP A 124 -3.82 5.06 -4.17
N ILE A 125 -2.79 4.93 -3.34
CA ILE A 125 -2.28 6.00 -2.46
C ILE A 125 -1.80 7.19 -3.28
N THR A 126 -1.03 6.96 -4.34
CA THR A 126 -0.51 8.05 -5.20
C THR A 126 -1.61 8.74 -6.03
N THR A 127 -2.76 8.07 -6.21
CA THR A 127 -3.94 8.64 -6.91
C THR A 127 -4.83 9.41 -5.95
N GLU A 128 -5.05 8.88 -4.75
CA GLU A 128 -5.85 9.48 -3.68
C GLU A 128 -5.18 10.72 -3.08
N ASN A 129 -3.86 10.70 -2.92
CA ASN A 129 -3.09 11.78 -2.34
C ASN A 129 -2.04 12.30 -3.32
N LYS A 130 -2.40 13.34 -4.08
CA LYS A 130 -1.53 13.94 -5.11
C LYS A 130 -0.35 14.72 -4.53
N ASP A 131 -0.45 15.15 -3.27
CA ASP A 131 0.57 15.96 -2.60
C ASP A 131 1.64 15.08 -1.92
N MET A 132 1.36 13.78 -1.77
CA MET A 132 2.33 12.81 -1.25
C MET A 132 3.31 12.39 -2.36
N ASP A 133 4.60 12.40 -2.04
CA ASP A 133 5.63 11.90 -2.94
C ASP A 133 5.58 10.36 -3.07
N GLU A 134 6.09 9.83 -4.18
CA GLU A 134 5.98 8.41 -4.50
C GLU A 134 6.77 7.50 -3.54
N TYR A 135 7.79 8.02 -2.84
CA TYR A 135 8.58 7.25 -1.86
C TYR A 135 7.82 7.16 -0.54
N SER A 136 7.24 8.27 -0.05
CA SER A 136 6.30 8.26 1.08
C SER A 136 5.12 7.33 0.81
N ALA A 137 4.55 7.37 -0.40
CA ALA A 137 3.45 6.48 -0.77
C ALA A 137 3.85 5.00 -0.73
N ALA A 138 5.08 4.65 -1.14
CA ALA A 138 5.59 3.29 -0.98
C ALA A 138 5.82 2.91 0.49
N CYS A 139 6.32 3.82 1.32
CA CYS A 139 6.43 3.59 2.75
C CYS A 139 5.05 3.31 3.37
N VAL A 140 4.03 4.12 3.04
CA VAL A 140 2.64 3.90 3.50
C VAL A 140 2.11 2.54 3.04
N ALA A 141 2.29 2.18 1.76
CA ALA A 141 1.85 0.89 1.24
C ALA A 141 2.51 -0.28 1.98
N THR A 142 3.82 -0.21 2.20
CA THR A 142 4.58 -1.27 2.89
C THR A 142 4.21 -1.35 4.37
N ILE A 143 4.06 -0.22 5.09
CA ILE A 143 3.56 -0.17 6.48
C ILE A 143 2.19 -0.85 6.56
N GLN A 144 1.26 -0.45 5.70
CA GLN A 144 -0.10 -1.01 5.68
C GLN A 144 -0.09 -2.53 5.48
N LEU A 145 0.77 -3.04 4.59
CA LEU A 145 0.89 -4.48 4.36
C LEU A 145 1.54 -5.22 5.52
N LEU A 146 2.58 -4.66 6.15
CA LEU A 146 3.22 -5.28 7.31
C LEU A 146 2.24 -5.39 8.49
N MET A 147 1.42 -4.36 8.72
CA MET A 147 0.35 -4.40 9.72
C MET A 147 -0.71 -5.46 9.40
N GLU A 148 -1.07 -5.62 8.12
CA GLU A 148 -2.07 -6.60 7.68
C GLU A 148 -1.54 -8.04 7.79
N PHE A 149 -0.34 -8.31 7.29
CA PHE A 149 0.25 -9.65 7.26
C PHE A 149 0.60 -10.14 8.67
N SER A 150 0.95 -9.23 9.57
CA SER A 150 1.24 -9.55 10.96
C SER A 150 0.01 -9.65 11.85
N VAL A 151 -1.16 -9.22 11.38
CA VAL A 151 -2.35 -9.09 12.24
C VAL A 151 -2.01 -8.25 13.49
N GLU A 152 -1.24 -7.17 13.29
CA GLU A 152 -0.79 -6.24 14.34
C GLU A 152 0.10 -6.85 15.44
N THR A 153 0.72 -8.00 15.19
CA THR A 153 1.62 -8.64 16.16
C THR A 153 3.07 -8.13 16.10
N LEU A 154 3.46 -7.47 15.01
CA LEU A 154 4.80 -6.94 14.86
C LEU A 154 5.04 -5.73 15.75
N SER A 155 6.25 -5.63 16.30
CA SER A 155 6.68 -4.45 17.05
C SER A 155 6.76 -3.22 16.16
N LYS A 156 6.64 -2.02 16.76
CA LYS A 156 6.82 -0.76 16.00
C LYS A 156 8.19 -0.68 15.32
N GLU A 157 9.21 -1.22 15.98
CA GLU A 157 10.57 -1.29 15.44
C GLU A 157 10.65 -2.21 14.23
N THR A 158 10.03 -3.40 14.30
CA THR A 158 9.99 -4.35 13.18
C THR A 158 9.23 -3.76 12.00
N ILE A 159 8.11 -3.06 12.22
CA ILE A 159 7.38 -2.39 11.15
C ILE A 159 8.27 -1.34 10.48
N ARG A 160 8.93 -0.46 11.26
CA ARG A 160 9.86 0.56 10.74
C ARG A 160 10.99 -0.08 9.93
N ASN A 161 11.74 -1.00 10.55
CA ASN A 161 12.90 -1.63 9.93
C ASN A 161 12.46 -2.46 8.70
N GLY A 162 11.35 -3.18 8.79
CA GLY A 162 10.77 -3.95 7.69
C GLY A 162 10.35 -3.07 6.52
N THR A 163 9.77 -1.89 6.79
CA THR A 163 9.41 -0.93 5.76
C THR A 163 10.62 -0.44 4.98
N ILE A 164 11.66 0.00 5.68
CA ILE A 164 12.93 0.44 5.10
C ILE A 164 13.55 -0.67 4.26
N PHE A 165 13.73 -1.85 4.87
CA PHE A 165 14.40 -2.99 4.26
C PHE A 165 13.70 -3.47 2.97
N ILE A 166 12.38 -3.65 3.03
CA ILE A 166 11.60 -4.10 1.88
C ILE A 166 11.60 -3.05 0.76
N ASN A 167 11.53 -1.77 1.12
CA ASN A 167 11.48 -0.70 0.14
C ASN A 167 12.80 -0.50 -0.59
N GLU A 168 13.91 -0.39 0.14
CA GLU A 168 15.25 -0.24 -0.46
C GLU A 168 15.64 -1.46 -1.29
N GLY A 169 15.41 -2.67 -0.74
CA GLY A 169 15.82 -3.89 -1.43
C GLY A 169 15.00 -4.17 -2.70
N TRP A 170 13.71 -3.80 -2.73
CA TRP A 170 12.83 -4.25 -3.81
C TRP A 170 11.75 -3.28 -4.28
N MET A 171 11.13 -2.48 -3.41
CA MET A 171 9.89 -1.79 -3.78
C MET A 171 10.08 -0.37 -4.34
N PHE A 172 11.13 0.36 -3.98
CA PHE A 172 11.36 1.74 -4.46
C PHE A 172 11.56 1.85 -5.98
N VAL A 173 11.87 0.74 -6.66
CA VAL A 173 11.88 0.70 -8.13
C VAL A 173 10.51 1.05 -8.73
N TYR A 174 9.42 0.68 -8.05
CA TYR A 174 8.06 1.01 -8.50
C TYR A 174 7.71 2.48 -8.26
N SER A 175 8.05 3.03 -7.09
CA SER A 175 7.92 4.47 -6.81
C SER A 175 8.68 5.31 -7.82
N THR A 176 9.93 4.92 -8.10
CA THR A 176 10.77 5.57 -9.10
C THR A 176 10.13 5.54 -10.49
N ALA A 177 9.52 4.41 -10.87
CA ALA A 177 8.82 4.29 -12.15
C ALA A 177 7.59 5.22 -12.22
N ILE A 178 6.79 5.31 -11.15
CA ILE A 178 5.63 6.22 -11.09
C ILE A 178 6.08 7.68 -11.16
N LYS A 179 7.11 8.05 -10.39
CA LYS A 179 7.68 9.40 -10.40
C LYS A 179 8.12 9.80 -11.81
N LYS A 180 8.90 8.95 -12.48
CA LYS A 180 9.33 9.18 -13.88
C LYS A 180 8.15 9.31 -14.83
N ALA A 181 7.11 8.49 -14.69
CA ALA A 181 5.91 8.59 -15.51
C ALA A 181 5.17 9.92 -15.28
N ARG A 182 5.06 10.37 -14.03
CA ARG A 182 4.44 11.65 -13.65
C ARG A 182 5.22 12.84 -14.21
N GLU A 183 6.54 12.85 -14.05
CA GLU A 183 7.45 13.87 -14.61
C GLU A 183 7.34 13.94 -16.13
N PHE A 184 7.30 12.79 -16.81
CA PHE A 184 7.10 12.72 -18.26
C PHE A 184 5.75 13.27 -18.72
N MET A 185 4.68 12.99 -17.97
CA MET A 185 3.35 13.54 -18.27
C MET A 185 3.29 15.06 -18.06
N MET A 186 3.99 15.58 -17.05
CA MET A 186 4.11 17.03 -16.84
C MET A 186 4.92 17.69 -17.97
N SER A 187 6.05 17.12 -18.38
CA SER A 187 6.87 17.67 -19.47
C SER A 187 6.13 17.66 -20.82
N LYS A 188 5.37 16.61 -21.13
CA LYS A 188 4.49 16.57 -22.31
C LYS A 188 3.38 17.62 -22.29
N LYS A 189 2.80 17.91 -21.12
CA LYS A 189 1.80 18.99 -20.97
C LYS A 189 2.43 20.37 -21.16
N LEU A 190 3.69 20.55 -20.77
CA LEU A 190 4.43 21.80 -20.94
C LEU A 190 4.90 22.01 -22.39
N PHE A 191 5.06 20.94 -23.17
CA PHE A 191 5.47 20.99 -24.58
C PHE A 191 4.56 20.13 -25.47
N PRO A 192 3.33 20.58 -25.75
CA PRO A 192 2.44 19.91 -26.69
C PRO A 192 2.98 20.07 -28.12
N GLY A 193 3.90 19.19 -28.54
CA GLY A 193 4.51 19.20 -29.88
C GLY A 193 5.91 18.60 -29.99
N ALA A 194 6.56 18.20 -28.89
CA ALA A 194 7.84 17.51 -28.97
C ALA A 194 7.63 16.06 -29.46
N GLU A 195 7.86 15.80 -30.74
CA GLU A 195 7.92 14.45 -31.30
C GLU A 195 8.95 13.62 -30.53
N ALA A 196 8.54 12.42 -30.11
CA ALA A 196 9.45 11.47 -29.50
C ALA A 196 10.60 11.17 -30.47
N PRO A 197 11.87 11.13 -30.04
CA PRO A 197 12.96 10.78 -30.92
C PRO A 197 12.71 9.38 -31.48
N VAL A 198 12.52 9.31 -32.80
CA VAL A 198 12.36 8.05 -33.53
C VAL A 198 13.63 7.23 -33.30
N PRO A 199 13.53 5.96 -32.84
CA PRO A 199 14.70 5.09 -32.74
C PRO A 199 15.31 4.98 -34.14
N ARG A 200 16.56 5.43 -34.30
CA ARG A 200 17.30 5.14 -35.53
C ARG A 200 17.51 3.63 -35.55
N ALA A 201 16.84 2.96 -36.49
CA ALA A 201 17.12 1.57 -36.79
C ALA A 201 18.59 1.41 -37.20
N PRO A 202 19.21 0.26 -36.90
CA PRO A 202 20.63 0.00 -37.19
C PRO A 202 20.95 0.03 -38.69
#